data_AF-A0A0R0DFP7-F1
#
_entry.id   AF-A0A0R0DFP7-F1
#
_cell.length_a   1.000
_cell.length_b   1.000
_cell.length_c   1.000
_cell.angle_alpha   90.00
_cell.angle_beta   90.00
_cell.angle_gamma   90.00
#
_symmetry.space_group_name_H-M   'P 1'
#
loop_
_entity.id
_entity.type
_entity.pdbx_description
1 polymer ?
#
loop_
_entity_poly.entity_id
_entity_poly.type
_entity_poly.pdbx_seq_one_letter_code
_entity_poly.pdbx_strand_id
1 'polypeptide(L)'
;MRVQGPLPDGSDPAQYELLLYRGEDRFGAMGLSGGSNRLAQENGKREWIDTIDMSHAVTLKHVLKFKKDLHSDEDDLSFLRRFSLAVLHTITEGSRRLDDMCVIIFTSQAALNEIGISPSDQALLPGGDTPILAELFIPGRPDGPRPDTAGR
;
A
#
# COMPACT_ATOMS: atom_id res chain seq x y z
N MET A 1 -4.74 20.60 -0.95
CA MET A 1 -4.43 19.24 -1.44
C MET A 1 -3.38 19.40 -2.53
N ARG A 2 -2.09 19.18 -2.25
CA ARG A 2 -1.08 19.10 -3.31
C ARG A 2 -1.10 17.65 -3.78
N VAL A 3 -1.57 17.44 -5.00
CA VAL A 3 -1.47 16.15 -5.69
C VAL A 3 0.03 15.87 -5.88
N GLN A 4 0.48 14.64 -5.62
CA GLN A 4 1.82 14.21 -5.99
C GLN A 4 2.10 14.60 -7.45
N GLY A 5 3.35 14.96 -7.76
CA GLY A 5 3.73 15.20 -9.15
C GLY A 5 3.50 13.96 -10.03
N PRO A 6 3.44 14.13 -11.35
CA PRO A 6 3.29 13.00 -12.27
C PRO A 6 4.35 11.92 -12.02
N LEU A 7 3.98 10.65 -12.23
CA LEU A 7 4.88 9.52 -12.25
C LEU A 7 6.00 9.73 -13.29
N PRO A 8 7.12 8.97 -13.24
CA PRO A 8 8.23 9.15 -14.18
C PRO A 8 7.86 9.03 -15.67
N ASP A 9 6.75 8.37 -15.99
CA ASP A 9 6.19 8.25 -17.34
C ASP A 9 5.23 9.40 -17.71
N GLY A 10 5.06 10.39 -16.83
CA GLY A 10 4.18 11.53 -16.99
C GLY A 10 2.70 11.26 -16.66
N SER A 11 2.35 10.05 -16.23
CA SER A 11 0.98 9.73 -15.80
C SER A 11 0.68 10.26 -14.41
N ASP A 12 -0.60 10.53 -14.12
CA ASP A 12 -1.01 10.86 -12.77
C ASP A 12 -0.94 9.61 -11.86
N PRO A 13 -0.59 9.77 -10.57
CA PRO A 13 -0.67 8.68 -9.61
C PRO A 13 -2.10 8.13 -9.53
N ALA A 14 -2.22 6.80 -9.42
CA ALA A 14 -3.48 6.14 -9.16
C ALA A 14 -4.12 6.67 -7.87
N GLN A 15 -5.42 6.97 -7.91
CA GLN A 15 -6.18 7.39 -6.74
C GLN A 15 -7.12 6.27 -6.32
N TYR A 16 -7.07 5.92 -5.04
CA TYR A 16 -7.90 4.92 -4.41
C TYR A 16 -8.88 5.60 -3.47
N GLU A 17 -10.17 5.32 -3.59
CA GLU A 17 -11.15 5.67 -2.57
C GLU A 17 -11.55 4.40 -1.83
N LEU A 18 -11.31 4.38 -0.53
CA LEU A 18 -11.67 3.30 0.37
C LEU A 18 -12.94 3.67 1.12
N LEU A 19 -13.92 2.77 1.11
CA LEU A 19 -15.13 2.86 1.90
C LEU A 19 -15.02 1.91 3.09
N LEU A 20 -15.28 2.42 4.29
CA LEU A 20 -15.14 1.63 5.52
C LEU A 20 -16.49 1.31 6.13
N TYR A 21 -16.67 0.02 6.44
CA TYR A 21 -17.92 -0.54 6.93
C TYR A 21 -17.72 -1.24 8.28
N ARG A 22 -18.76 -1.18 9.12
CA ARG A 22 -18.94 -2.01 10.32
C ARG A 22 -20.21 -2.81 10.12
N GLY A 23 -20.07 -4.09 9.78
CA GLY A 23 -21.21 -4.86 9.27
C GLY A 23 -21.70 -4.21 7.97
N GLU A 24 -22.96 -3.82 7.93
CA GLU A 24 -23.57 -3.15 6.77
C GLU A 24 -23.48 -1.62 6.83
N ASP A 25 -23.11 -1.06 7.99
CA ASP A 25 -23.10 0.39 8.20
C ASP A 25 -21.78 1.00 7.71
N ARG A 26 -21.86 1.93 6.75
CA ARG A 26 -20.71 2.76 6.36
C ARG A 26 -20.41 3.76 7.47
N PHE A 27 -19.18 3.73 7.99
CA PHE A 27 -18.74 4.68 9.02
C PHE A 27 -17.65 5.65 8.55
N GLY A 28 -17.05 5.42 7.38
CA GLY A 28 -15.97 6.28 6.90
C GLY A 28 -15.65 6.15 5.42
N ALA A 29 -14.81 7.07 4.94
CA ALA A 29 -14.15 6.96 3.65
C ALA A 29 -12.77 7.64 3.69
N MET A 30 -11.87 7.17 2.85
CA MET A 30 -10.51 7.70 2.75
C MET A 30 -10.01 7.65 1.31
N GLY A 31 -9.49 8.78 0.83
CA GLY A 31 -8.72 8.84 -0.40
C GLY A 31 -7.24 8.57 -0.12
N LEU A 32 -6.63 7.71 -0.92
CA LEU A 32 -5.19 7.45 -0.93
C LEU A 32 -4.65 7.64 -2.35
N SER A 33 -3.42 8.13 -2.45
CA SER A 33 -2.70 8.21 -3.72
C SER A 33 -1.63 7.14 -3.75
N GLY A 34 -1.59 6.39 -4.84
CA GLY A 34 -0.52 5.46 -5.13
C GLY A 34 0.09 5.71 -6.49
N GLY A 35 1.27 5.16 -6.71
CA GLY A 35 2.03 5.30 -7.93
C GLY A 35 2.81 4.04 -8.23
N SER A 36 2.80 3.61 -9.48
CA SER A 36 3.73 2.58 -9.95
C SER A 36 5.12 3.18 -9.95
N ASN A 37 5.93 2.76 -8.99
CA ASN A 37 7.28 3.24 -8.86
C ASN A 37 8.20 2.04 -8.88
N ARG A 38 8.62 1.73 -10.12
CA ARG A 38 9.79 0.92 -10.51
C ARG A 38 9.45 -0.51 -10.90
N LEU A 39 9.95 -0.88 -12.08
CA LEU A 39 10.24 -2.26 -12.41
C LEU A 39 11.55 -2.61 -11.68
N ALA A 40 11.47 -3.42 -10.62
CA ALA A 40 12.66 -4.05 -10.07
C ALA A 40 13.02 -5.23 -10.98
N GLN A 41 14.25 -5.25 -11.47
CA GLN A 41 14.79 -6.40 -12.17
C GLN A 41 15.87 -7.01 -11.27
N GLU A 42 15.52 -8.06 -10.56
CA GLU A 42 16.44 -8.81 -9.71
C GLU A 42 16.50 -10.25 -10.22
N ASN A 43 17.72 -10.77 -10.44
CA ASN A 43 17.96 -12.12 -10.94
C ASN A 43 17.19 -12.51 -12.23
N GLY A 44 16.94 -11.54 -13.12
CA GLY A 44 16.24 -11.77 -14.39
C GLY A 44 14.72 -11.92 -14.27
N LYS A 45 14.16 -11.83 -13.06
CA LYS A 45 12.72 -11.72 -12.85
C LYS A 45 12.30 -10.25 -12.83
N ARG A 46 11.16 -9.97 -13.46
CA ARG A 46 10.54 -8.65 -13.45
C ARG A 46 9.57 -8.62 -12.28
N GLU A 47 9.83 -7.76 -11.32
CA GLU A 47 8.93 -7.47 -10.21
C GLU A 47 8.41 -6.04 -10.35
N TRP A 48 7.10 -5.89 -10.30
CA TRP A 48 6.46 -4.58 -10.25
C TRP A 48 6.32 -4.13 -8.80
N ILE A 49 6.85 -2.96 -8.47
CA ILE A 49 6.65 -2.34 -7.17
C ILE A 49 5.64 -1.21 -7.30
N ASP A 50 4.46 -1.42 -6.73
CA ASP A 50 3.41 -0.40 -6.61
C ASP A 50 3.47 0.20 -5.21
N THR A 51 3.38 1.52 -5.11
CA THR A 51 3.51 2.24 -3.83
C THR A 51 2.27 3.05 -3.51
N ILE A 52 1.89 3.12 -2.24
CA ILE A 52 0.84 3.99 -1.72
C ILE A 52 1.44 4.93 -0.68
N ASP A 53 1.16 6.22 -0.85
CA ASP A 53 1.72 7.28 -0.04
C ASP A 53 0.79 7.68 1.12
N MET A 54 1.26 7.44 2.35
CA MET A 54 0.67 7.93 3.60
C MET A 54 1.64 8.84 4.37
N SER A 55 2.55 9.52 3.67
CA SER A 55 3.59 10.39 4.22
C SER A 55 3.10 11.73 4.76
N HIS A 56 1.80 12.02 4.64
CA HIS A 56 1.18 13.20 5.21
C HIS A 56 0.55 12.89 6.58
N ALA A 57 0.89 13.67 7.60
CA ALA A 57 0.36 13.50 8.95
C ALA A 57 -1.17 13.56 9.02
N VAL A 58 -1.81 14.35 8.14
CA VAL A 58 -3.28 14.40 8.06
C VAL A 58 -3.89 13.05 7.67
N THR A 59 -3.21 12.28 6.81
CA THR A 59 -3.64 10.93 6.43
C THR A 59 -3.56 10.00 7.62
N LEU A 60 -2.44 9.99 8.35
CA LEU A 60 -2.28 9.16 9.55
C LEU A 60 -3.28 9.53 10.65
N LYS A 61 -3.47 10.84 10.91
CA LYS A 61 -4.49 11.34 11.85
C LYS A 61 -5.89 10.89 11.47
N HIS A 62 -6.20 10.81 10.19
CA HIS A 62 -7.50 10.32 9.73
C HIS A 62 -7.67 8.82 9.97
N VAL A 63 -6.64 8.01 9.72
CA VAL A 63 -6.66 6.57 10.08
C VAL A 63 -6.85 6.39 11.59
N LEU A 64 -6.16 7.17 12.42
CA LEU A 64 -6.32 7.11 13.87
C LEU A 64 -7.69 7.58 14.38
N LYS A 65 -8.48 8.31 13.58
CA LYS A 65 -9.90 8.53 13.91
C LYS A 65 -10.69 7.23 13.76
N PHE A 66 -10.46 6.45 12.70
CA PHE A 66 -11.09 5.15 12.53
C PHE A 66 -10.76 4.19 13.67
N LYS A 67 -9.54 4.24 14.23
CA LYS A 67 -9.18 3.49 15.44
C LYS A 67 -10.14 3.77 16.60
N LYS A 68 -10.41 5.05 16.86
CA LYS A 68 -11.32 5.50 17.92
C LYS A 68 -12.75 5.07 17.65
N ASP A 69 -13.18 5.23 16.40
CA ASP A 69 -14.52 4.84 15.97
C ASP A 69 -14.70 3.33 16.16
N LEU A 70 -13.71 2.52 15.76
CA LEU A 70 -13.67 1.06 15.91
C LEU A 70 -13.41 0.56 17.33
N HIS A 71 -13.16 1.46 18.29
CA HIS A 71 -12.82 1.12 19.68
C HIS A 71 -11.64 0.13 19.80
N SER A 72 -10.65 0.22 18.91
CA SER A 72 -9.45 -0.63 18.98
C SER A 72 -8.54 -0.19 20.14
N ASP A 73 -8.04 -1.18 20.87
CA ASP A 73 -7.14 -1.06 22.03
C ASP A 73 -5.65 -1.16 21.66
N GLU A 74 -5.35 -1.40 20.38
CA GLU A 74 -3.99 -1.45 19.85
C GLU A 74 -3.22 -0.16 20.15
N ASP A 75 -1.90 -0.18 20.12
CA ASP A 75 -1.13 1.07 20.02
C ASP A 75 -1.31 1.70 18.63
N ASP A 76 -1.01 3.00 18.51
CA ASP A 76 -1.25 3.74 17.25
C ASP A 76 -0.45 3.19 16.07
N LEU A 77 0.78 2.71 16.29
CA LEU A 77 1.62 2.18 15.22
C LEU A 77 1.12 0.80 14.75
N SER A 78 0.79 -0.09 15.69
CA SER A 78 0.20 -1.39 15.36
C SER A 78 -1.10 -1.25 14.57
N PHE A 79 -1.97 -0.31 14.99
CA PHE A 79 -3.20 -0.03 14.27
C PHE A 79 -2.93 0.49 12.86
N LEU A 80 -2.00 1.44 12.69
CA LEU A 80 -1.61 1.95 11.36
C LEU A 80 -1.10 0.83 10.46
N ARG A 81 -0.25 -0.07 10.96
CA ARG A 81 0.28 -1.20 10.19
C ARG A 81 -0.82 -2.18 9.78
N ARG A 82 -1.71 -2.53 10.71
CA ARG A 82 -2.83 -3.44 10.45
C ARG A 82 -3.81 -2.85 9.45
N PHE A 83 -4.14 -1.57 9.61
CA PHE A 83 -4.96 -0.83 8.66
C PHE A 83 -4.34 -0.84 7.26
N SER A 84 -3.06 -0.49 7.15
CA SER A 84 -2.34 -0.49 5.88
C SER A 84 -2.32 -1.86 5.21
N LEU A 85 -2.12 -2.94 5.98
CA LEU A 85 -2.18 -4.30 5.45
C LEU A 85 -3.58 -4.67 4.93
N ALA A 86 -4.64 -4.28 5.64
CA ALA A 86 -6.02 -4.49 5.20
C ALA A 86 -6.33 -3.72 3.90
N VAL A 87 -5.79 -2.50 3.76
CA VAL A 87 -5.85 -1.74 2.50
C VAL A 87 -5.16 -2.50 1.38
N LEU A 88 -3.94 -3.01 1.61
CA LEU A 88 -3.22 -3.78 0.59
C LEU A 88 -4.02 -5.00 0.14
N HIS A 89 -4.62 -5.75 1.07
CA HIS A 89 -5.48 -6.88 0.70
C HIS A 89 -6.69 -6.44 -0.12
N THR A 90 -7.31 -5.31 0.22
CA THR A 90 -8.50 -4.81 -0.46
C THR A 90 -8.19 -4.40 -1.90
N ILE A 91 -7.13 -3.62 -2.12
CA ILE A 91 -6.78 -3.12 -3.46
C ILE A 91 -6.19 -4.20 -4.37
N THR A 92 -5.63 -5.26 -3.78
CA THR A 92 -5.01 -6.35 -4.53
C THR A 92 -5.93 -7.56 -4.69
N GLU A 93 -7.11 -7.54 -4.07
CA GLU A 93 -8.09 -8.59 -4.19
C GLU A 93 -8.44 -8.84 -5.67
N GLY A 94 -8.28 -10.09 -6.11
CA GLY A 94 -8.56 -10.47 -7.49
C GLY A 94 -7.52 -10.05 -8.52
N SER A 95 -6.33 -9.56 -8.11
CA SER A 95 -5.21 -9.32 -9.02
C SER A 95 -4.85 -10.60 -9.80
N ARG A 96 -4.87 -10.53 -11.13
CA ARG A 96 -4.53 -11.63 -12.05
C ARG A 96 -3.29 -11.30 -12.87
N ARG A 97 -2.23 -10.81 -12.22
CA ARG A 97 -0.98 -10.47 -12.92
C ARG A 97 -0.19 -11.71 -13.31
N LEU A 98 0.49 -11.61 -14.45
CA LEU A 98 1.43 -12.62 -14.96
C LEU A 98 2.80 -12.46 -14.29
N ASP A 99 3.20 -11.22 -14.00
CA ASP A 99 4.45 -10.90 -13.32
C ASP A 99 4.26 -10.86 -11.79
N ASP A 100 5.36 -11.10 -11.05
CA ASP A 100 5.44 -10.88 -9.61
C ASP A 100 5.20 -9.40 -9.27
N MET A 101 4.49 -9.14 -8.18
CA MET A 101 4.16 -7.78 -7.75
C MET A 101 4.35 -7.63 -6.24
N CYS A 102 5.04 -6.57 -5.85
CA CYS A 102 5.08 -6.11 -4.47
C CYS A 102 4.31 -4.79 -4.35
N VAL A 103 3.42 -4.69 -3.37
CA VAL A 103 2.70 -3.44 -3.07
C VAL A 103 3.08 -2.96 -1.69
N ILE A 104 3.51 -1.70 -1.59
CA ILE A 104 4.05 -1.11 -0.38
C ILE A 104 3.23 0.12 0.01
N ILE A 105 2.80 0.19 1.27
CA ILE A 105 2.30 1.43 1.86
C ILE A 105 3.41 2.02 2.73
N PHE A 106 3.86 3.22 2.37
CA PHE A 106 4.92 3.92 3.10
C PHE A 106 4.39 5.20 3.75
N THR A 107 5.17 5.71 4.70
CA THR A 107 4.94 7.02 5.32
C THR A 107 6.27 7.78 5.46
N SER A 108 6.26 8.95 6.07
CA SER A 108 7.47 9.73 6.36
C SER A 108 7.76 9.76 7.86
N GLN A 109 9.03 9.92 8.17
CA GLN A 109 9.46 10.14 9.54
C GLN A 109 8.80 11.38 10.16
N ALA A 110 8.68 12.45 9.37
CA ALA A 110 8.06 13.69 9.81
C ALA A 110 6.59 13.49 10.19
N ALA A 111 5.83 12.71 9.41
CA ALA A 111 4.43 12.44 9.70
C ALA A 111 4.23 11.61 10.96
N LEU A 112 5.05 10.59 11.19
CA LEU A 112 5.02 9.78 12.42
C LEU A 112 5.32 10.65 13.66
N ASN A 113 6.36 11.48 13.58
CA ASN A 113 6.72 12.37 14.67
C ASN A 113 5.59 13.38 14.99
N GLU A 114 4.92 13.91 13.96
CA GLU A 114 3.82 14.87 14.14
C GLU A 114 2.60 14.26 14.87
N ILE A 115 2.40 12.96 14.78
CA ILE A 115 1.35 12.24 15.52
C ILE A 115 1.86 11.63 16.84
N GLY A 116 3.11 11.90 17.22
CA GLY A 116 3.70 11.43 18.48
C GLY A 116 4.22 10.00 18.46
N ILE A 117 4.40 9.38 17.29
CA ILE A 117 4.98 8.05 17.15
C ILE A 117 6.49 8.18 16.90
N SER A 118 7.29 7.59 17.79
CA SER A 118 8.75 7.55 17.64
C SER A 118 9.16 6.41 16.68
N PRO A 119 10.12 6.64 15.78
CA PRO A 119 10.59 5.63 14.82
C PRO A 119 11.54 4.58 15.40
N SER A 120 12.04 4.80 16.62
CA SER A 120 12.99 3.90 17.28
C SER A 120 12.45 2.48 17.47
N ASP A 121 11.14 2.28 17.29
CA ASP A 121 10.44 1.00 17.43
C ASP A 121 10.42 0.15 16.13
N GLN A 122 11.20 0.49 15.08
CA GLN A 122 11.06 -0.16 13.77
C GLN A 122 12.28 -0.95 13.27
N ALA A 123 12.01 -2.18 12.83
CA ALA A 123 12.75 -2.84 11.77
C ALA A 123 12.41 -2.15 10.44
N LEU A 124 13.40 -1.47 9.85
CA LEU A 124 13.34 -0.99 8.48
C LEU A 124 13.25 -2.23 7.56
N LEU A 125 12.15 -2.38 6.82
CA LEU A 125 12.12 -3.34 5.72
C LEU A 125 13.13 -2.90 4.64
N PRO A 126 13.70 -3.83 3.85
CA PRO A 126 14.79 -3.51 2.94
C PRO A 126 14.31 -2.55 1.84
N GLY A 127 14.82 -1.30 1.87
CA GLY A 127 14.38 -0.27 0.91
C GLY A 127 14.86 1.17 1.18
N GLY A 128 15.48 1.47 2.32
CA GLY A 128 16.10 2.77 2.63
C GLY A 128 15.52 3.47 3.86
N ASP A 129 15.63 4.80 3.91
CA ASP A 129 15.25 5.67 5.05
C ASP A 129 13.73 5.93 5.19
N THR A 130 12.89 5.28 4.38
CA THR A 130 11.45 5.56 4.34
C THR A 130 10.68 4.53 5.17
N PRO A 131 9.95 4.94 6.24
CA PRO A 131 9.18 4.00 7.05
C PRO A 131 8.06 3.31 6.25
N ILE A 132 7.99 1.99 6.37
CA ILE A 132 6.98 1.16 5.72
C ILE A 132 5.90 0.77 6.75
N LEU A 133 4.64 0.99 6.40
CA LEU A 133 3.48 0.61 7.22
C LEU A 133 2.97 -0.78 6.86
N ALA A 134 3.03 -1.16 5.59
CA ALA A 134 2.70 -2.50 5.14
C ALA A 134 3.37 -2.83 3.81
N GLU A 135 3.63 -4.11 3.60
CA GLU A 135 4.15 -4.68 2.36
C GLU A 135 3.38 -5.96 2.07
N LEU A 136 3.00 -6.16 0.81
CA LEU A 136 2.32 -7.36 0.34
C LEU A 136 2.91 -7.83 -0.98
N PHE A 137 3.52 -9.01 -0.96
CA PHE A 137 3.99 -9.71 -2.15
C PHE A 137 2.89 -10.58 -2.73
N ILE A 138 2.73 -10.50 -4.05
CA ILE A 138 1.74 -11.26 -4.83
C ILE A 138 2.49 -11.98 -5.94
N PRO A 139 2.58 -13.32 -5.86
CA PRO A 139 3.24 -14.08 -6.90
C PRO A 139 2.47 -13.95 -8.20
N GLY A 140 3.20 -13.71 -9.29
CA GLY A 140 2.66 -13.80 -10.64
C GLY A 140 2.12 -15.20 -10.88
N ARG A 141 1.07 -15.30 -11.71
CA ARG A 141 0.61 -16.63 -12.12
C ARG A 141 1.74 -17.28 -12.94
N PRO A 142 2.15 -18.53 -12.63
CA PRO A 142 3.08 -19.23 -13.51
C PRO A 142 2.46 -19.29 -14.91
N ASP A 143 3.26 -18.98 -15.93
CA ASP A 143 2.88 -19.24 -17.32
C ASP A 143 2.44 -20.69 -17.41
N GLY A 144 1.13 -20.92 -17.48
CA GLY A 144 0.61 -22.23 -17.84
C GLY A 144 1.15 -22.59 -19.23
N PRO A 145 1.29 -23.89 -19.57
CA PRO A 145 1.70 -24.25 -20.91
C PRO A 145 0.80 -23.52 -21.91
N ARG A 146 1.41 -22.76 -22.83
CA ARG A 146 0.69 -22.25 -24.00
C ARG A 146 -0.05 -23.45 -24.57
N PRO A 147 -1.36 -23.39 -24.82
CA PRO A 147 -2.02 -24.47 -25.53
C PRO A 147 -1.21 -24.65 -26.82
N ASP A 148 -0.59 -25.81 -26.93
CA ASP A 148 0.20 -26.19 -28.09
C ASP A 148 -0.60 -25.80 -29.32
N THR A 149 0.09 -25.22 -30.30
CA THR A 149 -0.30 -25.20 -31.69
C THR A 149 -0.55 -26.64 -32.15
N ALA A 150 -1.70 -27.18 -31.78
CA ALA A 150 -2.28 -28.38 -32.32
C ALA A 150 -3.09 -27.96 -33.55
N GLY A 151 -2.48 -28.15 -34.72
CA GLY A 151 -3.17 -28.16 -36.01
C GLY A 151 -2.71 -27.10 -36.98
N ARG A 152 -1.70 -27.40 -37.79
CA ARG A 152 -1.85 -28.10 -39.08
C ARG A 152 -0.49 -28.44 -39.67
#